data_AF-A0A496AF53-F1
#
_entry.id   AF-A0A496AF53-F1
#
_cell.length_a   1.000
_cell.length_b   1.000
_cell.length_c   1.000
_cell.angle_alpha   90.00
_cell.angle_beta   90.00
_cell.angle_gamma   90.00
#
_symmetry.space_group_name_H-M   'P 1'
#
loop_
_entity.id
_entity.type
_entity.pdbx_description
1 polymer ?
#
loop_
_entity_poly.entity_id
_entity_poly.type
_entity_poly.pdbx_seq_one_letter_code
_entity_poly.pdbx_strand_id
1 'polypeptide(L)'
;MTLPKISFCKHQISKLLIGDNPIYGYSHFNQLLSQHQKEYHTPARVVATLKRAQEVGINGWQNSLTERSLADLTRYRAEGGTMNWFCLSWSSDWYNEPNLVFEAAKHNPLGMAPHGGGVGQRCLRENRLDLLQDILKRIRDTGALVGLSVHDPRLLHIAEDEAWDLDYYMTGLYNLHGGHQKFTEKFGYAPLGEIYAREDRDTMCEAIRRTDKPCIVFKVLAAGRTIGSPEQIRAEIKFAIEHIKPIDPLLLGMYQQFGDQVGENAALITELCTTT
;
A
#
# COMPACT_ATOMS: atom_id res chain seq x y z
N MET A 1 22.40 8.68 9.25
CA MET A 1 21.98 8.82 7.84
C MET A 1 20.48 9.07 7.82
N THR A 2 19.99 9.92 6.93
CA THR A 2 18.56 10.30 6.83
C THR A 2 17.85 9.47 5.76
N LEU A 3 16.62 9.03 6.02
CA LEU A 3 15.80 8.32 5.05
C LEU A 3 15.65 9.15 3.75
N PRO A 4 15.99 8.58 2.57
CA PRO A 4 15.91 9.32 1.30
C PRO A 4 14.49 9.82 1.01
N LYS A 5 14.41 10.98 0.38
CA LYS A 5 13.17 11.52 -0.19
C LYS A 5 13.22 11.42 -1.71
N ILE A 6 12.06 11.24 -2.32
CA ILE A 6 11.87 11.08 -3.76
C ILE A 6 10.81 12.06 -4.25
N SER A 7 10.98 12.47 -5.51
CA SER A 7 9.96 13.25 -6.21
C SER A 7 8.75 12.38 -6.51
N PHE A 8 7.60 12.79 -6.02
CA PHE A 8 6.32 12.12 -6.24
C PHE A 8 5.31 13.14 -6.73
N CYS A 9 5.09 13.17 -8.03
CA CYS A 9 4.42 14.28 -8.71
C CYS A 9 5.11 15.62 -8.33
N LYS A 10 4.35 16.61 -7.83
CA LYS A 10 4.88 17.88 -7.33
C LYS A 10 5.31 17.87 -5.85
N HIS A 11 5.30 16.70 -5.21
CA HIS A 11 5.57 16.54 -3.78
C HIS A 11 6.89 15.81 -3.52
N GLN A 12 7.37 15.88 -2.27
CA GLN A 12 8.51 15.11 -1.79
C GLN A 12 8.05 14.14 -0.71
N ILE A 13 8.15 12.85 -0.99
CA ILE A 13 7.81 11.78 -0.04
C ILE A 13 9.04 10.96 0.31
N SER A 14 9.05 10.30 1.46
CA SER A 14 10.11 9.38 1.85
C SER A 14 10.09 8.10 1.02
N LYS A 15 11.26 7.48 0.81
CA LYS A 15 11.41 6.19 0.12
C LYS A 15 10.68 5.04 0.82
N LEU A 16 10.34 5.21 2.10
CA LEU A 16 9.47 4.33 2.87
C LEU A 16 8.24 5.10 3.34
N LEU A 17 7.05 4.53 3.15
CA LEU A 17 5.78 4.95 3.73
C LEU A 17 5.32 3.90 4.76
N ILE A 18 4.62 4.36 5.79
CA ILE A 18 4.01 3.45 6.78
C ILE A 18 2.64 2.97 6.30
N GLY A 19 2.42 1.65 6.34
CA GLY A 19 1.14 0.99 6.07
C GLY A 19 0.42 0.54 7.33
N ASP A 20 -0.88 0.28 7.22
CA ASP A 20 -1.80 0.15 8.35
C ASP A 20 -2.28 -1.26 8.66
N ASN A 21 -1.97 -2.25 7.82
CA ASN A 21 -2.45 -3.61 8.00
C ASN A 21 -2.17 -4.19 9.40
N PRO A 22 -0.93 -4.17 9.93
CA PRO A 22 -0.68 -4.59 11.31
C PRO A 22 -1.29 -3.66 12.37
N ILE A 23 -1.60 -2.41 12.05
CA ILE A 23 -2.20 -1.45 12.98
C ILE A 23 -3.67 -1.82 13.24
N TYR A 24 -4.42 -2.12 12.17
CA TYR A 24 -5.86 -2.34 12.26
C TYR A 24 -6.30 -3.80 12.25
N GLY A 25 -5.35 -4.73 12.28
CA GLY A 25 -5.63 -6.16 12.38
C GLY A 25 -5.98 -6.82 11.05
N TYR A 26 -5.23 -6.50 10.00
CA TYR A 26 -5.31 -7.15 8.69
C TYR A 26 -4.03 -7.94 8.44
N SER A 27 -3.80 -8.98 9.25
CA SER A 27 -2.53 -9.74 9.21
C SER A 27 -2.30 -10.51 7.91
N HIS A 28 -3.36 -10.82 7.15
CA HIS A 28 -3.32 -11.70 5.98
C HIS A 28 -2.74 -13.11 6.27
N PHE A 29 -2.84 -13.54 7.54
CA PHE A 29 -2.39 -14.85 7.97
C PHE A 29 -3.50 -15.60 8.71
N ASN A 30 -3.93 -15.12 9.88
CA ASN A 30 -5.03 -15.73 10.62
C ASN A 30 -5.74 -14.72 11.54
N GLN A 31 -6.89 -15.12 12.10
CA GLN A 31 -7.70 -14.27 12.96
C GLN A 31 -7.02 -13.95 14.31
N LEU A 32 -6.27 -14.90 14.89
CA LEU A 32 -5.60 -14.70 16.18
C LEU A 32 -4.51 -13.61 16.10
N LEU A 33 -3.66 -13.65 15.07
CA LEU A 33 -2.65 -12.62 14.83
C LEU A 33 -3.30 -11.27 14.52
N SER A 34 -4.37 -11.28 13.73
CA SER A 34 -5.14 -10.07 13.40
C SER A 34 -5.72 -9.40 14.65
N GLN A 35 -6.32 -10.19 15.55
CA GLN A 35 -6.86 -9.73 16.82
C GLN A 35 -5.73 -9.19 17.72
N HIS A 36 -4.67 -9.96 17.91
CA HIS A 36 -3.54 -9.57 18.75
C HIS A 36 -2.88 -8.26 18.28
N GLN A 37 -2.69 -8.12 16.97
CA GLN A 37 -2.21 -6.89 16.34
C GLN A 37 -3.15 -5.70 16.62
N LYS A 38 -4.46 -5.87 16.41
CA LYS A 38 -5.46 -4.83 16.65
C LYS A 38 -5.54 -4.40 18.11
N GLU A 39 -5.49 -5.35 19.04
CA GLU A 39 -5.52 -5.10 20.48
C GLU A 39 -4.25 -4.41 20.98
N TYR A 40 -3.09 -4.77 20.44
CA TYR A 40 -1.85 -4.06 20.74
C TYR A 40 -1.94 -2.59 20.34
N HIS A 41 -2.46 -2.27 19.14
CA HIS A 41 -2.54 -0.91 18.62
C HIS A 41 -3.74 -0.12 19.19
N THR A 42 -3.67 0.21 20.47
CA THR A 42 -4.54 1.24 21.07
C THR A 42 -4.33 2.60 20.40
N PRO A 43 -5.29 3.53 20.43
CA PRO A 43 -5.13 4.85 19.81
C PRO A 43 -3.84 5.59 20.22
N ALA A 44 -3.43 5.48 21.48
CA ALA A 44 -2.18 6.07 21.96
C ALA A 44 -0.94 5.44 21.31
N ARG A 45 -0.95 4.11 21.11
CA ARG A 45 0.15 3.40 20.42
C ARG A 45 0.16 3.65 18.93
N VAL A 46 -1.00 3.86 18.29
CA VAL A 46 -1.06 4.29 16.89
C VAL A 46 -0.35 5.63 16.74
N VAL A 47 -0.71 6.63 17.56
CA VAL A 47 -0.06 7.94 17.52
C VAL A 47 1.44 7.84 17.84
N ALA A 48 1.84 7.05 18.84
CA ALA A 48 3.26 6.83 19.14
C ALA A 48 4.02 6.21 17.96
N THR A 49 3.41 5.24 17.26
CA THR A 49 4.01 4.61 16.08
C THR A 49 4.16 5.60 14.92
N LEU A 50 3.14 6.45 14.68
CA LEU A 50 3.19 7.49 13.65
C LEU A 50 4.22 8.59 13.97
N LYS A 51 4.35 8.99 15.24
CA LYS A 51 5.40 9.91 15.68
C LYS A 51 6.78 9.29 15.52
N ARG A 52 6.95 8.02 15.89
CA ARG A 52 8.19 7.28 15.65
C ARG A 52 8.55 7.23 14.17
N ALA A 53 7.57 7.04 13.29
CA ALA A 53 7.76 7.09 11.84
C ALA A 53 8.30 8.47 11.39
N GLN A 54 7.72 9.57 11.87
CA GLN A 54 8.24 10.91 11.60
C GLN A 54 9.67 11.13 12.09
N GLU A 55 9.99 10.67 13.31
CA GLU A 55 11.33 10.83 13.90
C GLU A 55 12.42 10.18 13.04
N VAL A 56 12.13 9.05 12.40
CA VAL A 56 13.08 8.34 11.52
C VAL A 56 13.03 8.84 10.07
N GLY A 57 12.23 9.87 9.80
CA GLY A 57 12.14 10.55 8.50
C GLY A 57 11.05 10.03 7.56
N ILE A 58 10.22 9.07 7.97
CA ILE A 58 9.03 8.68 7.20
C ILE A 58 8.05 9.85 7.22
N ASN A 59 7.64 10.31 6.04
CA ASN A 59 6.76 11.47 5.92
C ASN A 59 5.41 11.16 5.25
N GLY A 60 5.07 9.89 5.07
CA GLY A 60 3.81 9.48 4.48
C GLY A 60 3.22 8.25 5.14
N TRP A 61 1.90 8.31 5.34
CA TRP A 61 1.09 7.24 5.91
C TRP A 61 -0.02 6.89 4.93
N GLN A 62 -0.12 5.60 4.59
CA GLN A 62 -1.20 5.06 3.80
C GLN A 62 -2.04 4.13 4.67
N ASN A 63 -3.36 4.31 4.65
CA ASN A 63 -4.30 3.41 5.31
C ASN A 63 -5.64 3.32 4.59
N SER A 64 -6.39 2.26 4.88
CA SER A 64 -7.79 2.16 4.47
C SER A 64 -8.66 3.07 5.34
N LEU A 65 -9.64 3.75 4.75
CA LEU A 65 -10.51 4.69 5.48
C LEU A 65 -11.63 3.96 6.23
N THR A 66 -11.44 3.78 7.53
CA THR A 66 -12.46 3.31 8.48
C THR A 66 -12.75 4.39 9.53
N GLU A 67 -13.86 4.26 10.27
CA GLU A 67 -14.14 5.13 11.41
C GLU A 67 -12.95 5.16 12.40
N ARG A 68 -12.39 3.98 12.71
CA ARG A 68 -11.27 3.85 13.63
C ARG A 68 -10.01 4.55 13.10
N SER A 69 -9.65 4.31 11.85
CA SER A 69 -8.44 4.92 11.27
C SER A 69 -8.56 6.42 11.12
N LEU A 70 -9.77 6.93 10.83
CA LEU A 70 -10.05 8.36 10.76
C LEU A 70 -9.94 9.03 12.14
N ALA A 71 -10.43 8.38 13.19
CA ALA A 71 -10.27 8.86 14.56
C ALA A 71 -8.79 8.96 14.95
N ASP A 72 -7.99 7.93 14.62
CA ASP A 72 -6.55 7.94 14.88
C ASP A 72 -5.82 9.02 14.06
N LEU A 73 -6.18 9.23 12.80
CA LEU A 73 -5.64 10.32 11.96
C LEU A 73 -5.95 11.70 12.54
N THR A 74 -7.19 11.91 12.97
CA THR A 74 -7.63 13.18 13.57
C THR A 74 -6.84 13.45 14.84
N ARG A 75 -6.69 12.45 15.71
CA ARG A 75 -5.90 12.56 16.93
C ARG A 75 -4.43 12.84 16.63
N TYR A 76 -3.82 12.10 15.71
CA TYR A 76 -2.43 12.27 15.32
C TYR A 76 -2.15 13.70 14.82
N ARG A 77 -3.03 14.26 13.99
CA ARG A 77 -2.94 15.66 13.53
C ARG A 77 -3.15 16.67 14.66
N ALA A 78 -4.10 16.44 15.56
CA ALA A 78 -4.33 17.29 16.73
C ALA A 78 -3.11 17.32 17.68
N GLU A 79 -2.33 16.23 17.71
CA GLU A 79 -1.07 16.15 18.45
C GLU A 79 0.16 16.66 17.67
N GLY A 80 -0.05 17.40 16.57
CA GLY A 80 1.02 18.04 15.78
C GLY A 80 1.62 17.17 14.68
N GLY A 81 1.00 16.04 14.34
CA GLY A 81 1.42 15.18 13.25
C GLY A 81 1.31 15.83 11.87
N THR A 82 2.32 15.65 11.02
CA THR A 82 2.44 16.35 9.72
C THR A 82 2.67 15.44 8.51
N MET A 83 2.62 14.12 8.68
CA MET A 83 2.79 13.20 7.54
C MET A 83 1.75 13.44 6.45
N ASN A 84 2.19 13.29 5.20
CA ASN A 84 1.32 13.18 4.04
C ASN A 84 0.41 11.96 4.18
N TRP A 85 -0.88 12.12 3.92
CA TRP A 85 -1.85 11.04 4.08
C TRP A 85 -2.33 10.53 2.72
N PHE A 86 -2.19 9.22 2.49
CA PHE A 86 -2.73 8.54 1.31
C PHE A 86 -3.94 7.69 1.72
N CYS A 87 -5.12 8.10 1.28
CA CYS A 87 -6.36 7.41 1.60
C CYS A 87 -6.61 6.27 0.62
N LEU A 88 -6.84 5.06 1.13
CA LEU A 88 -7.36 3.95 0.36
C LEU A 88 -8.83 3.73 0.75
N SER A 89 -9.70 3.44 -0.22
CA SER A 89 -11.09 3.09 0.10
C SER A 89 -11.13 1.86 1.02
N TRP A 90 -12.13 1.79 1.89
CA TRP A 90 -12.35 0.58 2.68
C TRP A 90 -13.01 -0.51 1.82
N SER A 91 -12.41 -1.69 1.77
CA SER A 91 -12.96 -2.89 1.10
C SER A 91 -13.60 -2.59 -0.27
N SER A 92 -14.92 -2.66 -0.39
CA SER A 92 -15.70 -2.42 -1.61
C SER A 92 -16.56 -1.16 -1.53
N ASP A 93 -16.32 -0.28 -0.56
CA ASP A 93 -17.20 0.86 -0.26
C ASP A 93 -17.35 1.78 -1.46
N TRP A 94 -16.27 2.14 -2.15
CA TRP A 94 -16.35 3.00 -3.33
C TRP A 94 -16.88 2.28 -4.57
N TYR A 95 -16.85 0.94 -4.60
CA TYR A 95 -17.55 0.17 -5.62
C TYR A 95 -19.08 0.26 -5.40
N ASN A 96 -19.52 0.12 -4.16
CA ASN A 96 -20.95 0.11 -3.81
C ASN A 96 -21.54 1.53 -3.79
N GLU A 97 -20.78 2.51 -3.29
CA GLU A 97 -21.19 3.90 -3.09
C GLU A 97 -20.04 4.86 -3.51
N PRO A 98 -19.86 5.12 -4.82
CA PRO A 98 -18.78 5.97 -5.35
C PRO A 98 -18.71 7.39 -4.77
N ASN A 99 -19.82 7.93 -4.28
CA ASN A 99 -19.87 9.27 -3.68
C ASN A 99 -19.10 9.38 -2.35
N LEU A 100 -18.77 8.27 -1.69
CA LEU A 100 -17.95 8.27 -0.47
C LEU A 100 -16.53 8.83 -0.72
N VAL A 101 -16.09 8.93 -1.97
CA VAL A 101 -14.87 9.65 -2.35
C VAL A 101 -14.88 11.10 -1.83
N PHE A 102 -16.01 11.80 -1.94
CA PHE A 102 -16.11 13.20 -1.52
C PHE A 102 -16.09 13.35 0.01
N GLU A 103 -16.62 12.36 0.73
CA GLU A 103 -16.51 12.32 2.20
C GLU A 103 -15.06 12.09 2.64
N ALA A 104 -14.34 11.18 1.99
CA ALA A 104 -12.92 10.96 2.24
C ALA A 104 -12.08 12.24 1.99
N ALA A 105 -12.40 12.99 0.94
CA ALA A 105 -11.69 14.21 0.57
C ALA A 105 -11.78 15.33 1.63
N LYS A 106 -12.84 15.39 2.44
CA LYS A 106 -12.99 16.36 3.55
C LYS A 106 -11.87 16.28 4.58
N HIS A 107 -11.14 15.17 4.60
CA HIS A 107 -10.03 14.92 5.50
C HIS A 107 -8.64 15.23 4.89
N ASN A 108 -8.59 15.97 3.79
CA ASN A 108 -7.36 16.47 3.16
C ASN A 108 -6.30 15.38 2.91
N PRO A 109 -6.63 14.30 2.17
CA PRO A 109 -5.61 13.37 1.69
C PRO A 109 -4.71 14.04 0.66
N LEU A 110 -3.43 13.67 0.64
CA LEU A 110 -2.53 14.01 -0.46
C LEU A 110 -2.94 13.26 -1.73
N GLY A 111 -3.24 11.97 -1.60
CA GLY A 111 -3.70 11.11 -2.68
C GLY A 111 -4.76 10.14 -2.21
N MET A 112 -5.61 9.72 -3.14
CA MET A 112 -6.70 8.78 -2.90
C MET A 112 -6.68 7.66 -3.94
N ALA A 113 -6.96 6.43 -3.52
CA ALA A 113 -7.10 5.30 -4.44
C ALA A 113 -8.27 4.39 -4.06
N PRO A 114 -9.01 3.83 -5.05
CA PRO A 114 -9.91 2.73 -4.80
C PRO A 114 -9.11 1.48 -4.40
N HIS A 115 -9.64 0.68 -3.47
CA HIS A 115 -8.97 -0.52 -2.96
C HIS A 115 -8.71 -1.54 -4.08
N GLY A 116 -7.47 -2.04 -4.18
CA GLY A 116 -7.07 -2.89 -5.29
C GLY A 116 -7.85 -4.19 -5.40
N GLY A 117 -8.09 -4.91 -4.29
CA GLY A 117 -8.91 -6.13 -4.29
C GLY A 117 -10.42 -5.90 -4.44
N GLY A 118 -11.02 -5.14 -3.50
CA GLY A 118 -12.47 -4.93 -3.42
C GLY A 118 -13.08 -4.02 -4.49
N VAL A 119 -12.27 -3.15 -5.12
CA VAL A 119 -12.75 -2.24 -6.18
C VAL A 119 -12.03 -2.50 -7.49
N GLY A 120 -10.72 -2.22 -7.60
CA GLY A 120 -10.01 -2.26 -8.89
C GLY A 120 -10.07 -3.62 -9.59
N GLN A 121 -9.61 -4.66 -8.92
CA GLN A 121 -9.62 -6.03 -9.44
C GLN A 121 -11.04 -6.60 -9.56
N ARG A 122 -11.97 -6.17 -8.70
CA ARG A 122 -13.38 -6.53 -8.85
C ARG A 122 -13.96 -5.97 -10.14
N CYS A 123 -13.75 -4.69 -10.43
CA CYS A 123 -14.16 -4.06 -11.67
C CYS A 123 -13.54 -4.76 -12.90
N LEU A 124 -12.26 -5.14 -12.83
CA LEU A 124 -11.62 -5.90 -13.91
C LEU A 124 -12.31 -7.24 -14.18
N ARG A 125 -12.62 -8.02 -13.12
CA ARG A 125 -13.28 -9.33 -13.27
C ARG A 125 -14.72 -9.23 -13.76
N GLU A 126 -15.43 -8.20 -13.32
CA GLU A 126 -16.85 -8.01 -13.64
C GLU A 126 -17.06 -7.19 -14.92
N ASN A 127 -15.99 -6.82 -15.64
CA ASN A 127 -16.02 -5.97 -16.82
C ASN A 127 -16.72 -4.61 -16.56
N ARG A 128 -16.43 -4.01 -15.40
CA ARG A 128 -16.96 -2.73 -14.91
C ARG A 128 -15.89 -1.64 -14.83
N LEU A 129 -15.05 -1.55 -15.87
CA LEU A 129 -13.98 -0.54 -15.92
C LEU A 129 -14.54 0.88 -16.07
N ASP A 130 -15.75 1.02 -16.60
CA ASP A 130 -16.53 2.26 -16.63
C ASP A 130 -16.77 2.82 -15.22
N LEU A 131 -17.20 1.96 -14.29
CA LEU A 131 -17.41 2.31 -12.89
C LEU A 131 -16.08 2.70 -12.22
N LEU A 132 -15.01 1.96 -12.51
CA LEU A 132 -13.70 2.28 -11.96
C LEU A 132 -13.21 3.65 -12.43
N GLN A 133 -13.33 3.97 -13.72
CA GLN A 133 -13.00 5.28 -14.27
C GLN A 133 -13.87 6.40 -13.69
N ASP A 134 -15.17 6.16 -13.45
CA ASP A 134 -16.04 7.13 -12.76
C ASP A 134 -15.55 7.42 -11.33
N ILE A 135 -15.13 6.41 -10.57
CA ILE A 135 -14.54 6.60 -9.24
C ILE A 135 -13.25 7.42 -9.33
N LEU A 136 -12.36 7.11 -10.28
CA LEU A 136 -11.10 7.85 -10.48
C LEU A 136 -11.35 9.32 -10.86
N LYS A 137 -12.34 9.58 -11.71
CA LYS A 137 -12.78 10.94 -12.04
C LYS A 137 -13.29 11.69 -10.81
N ARG A 138 -14.08 11.05 -9.95
CA ARG A 138 -14.51 11.67 -8.68
C ARG A 138 -13.34 12.04 -7.79
N ILE A 139 -12.29 11.22 -7.74
CA ILE A 139 -11.06 11.54 -7.00
C ILE A 139 -10.40 12.79 -7.60
N ARG A 140 -10.29 12.87 -8.93
CA ARG A 140 -9.77 14.04 -9.64
C ARG A 140 -10.55 15.30 -9.30
N ASP A 141 -11.87 15.22 -9.28
CA ASP A 141 -12.78 16.33 -8.97
C ASP A 141 -12.60 16.87 -7.54
N THR A 142 -12.02 16.10 -6.61
CA THR A 142 -11.72 16.58 -5.26
C THR A 142 -10.39 17.36 -5.17
N GLY A 143 -9.57 17.34 -6.22
CA GLY A 143 -8.23 17.93 -6.24
C GLY A 143 -7.14 17.12 -5.53
N ALA A 144 -7.45 15.92 -5.04
CA ALA A 144 -6.43 14.99 -4.52
C ALA A 144 -5.67 14.33 -5.67
N LEU A 145 -4.48 13.78 -5.40
CA LEU A 145 -3.79 12.94 -6.37
C LEU A 145 -4.63 11.67 -6.65
N VAL A 146 -4.83 11.35 -7.92
CA VAL A 146 -5.59 10.18 -8.39
C VAL A 146 -4.67 8.97 -8.41
N GLY A 147 -4.88 8.07 -7.44
CA GLY A 147 -4.19 6.80 -7.35
C GLY A 147 -5.04 5.64 -7.86
N LEU A 148 -4.40 4.64 -8.46
CA LEU A 148 -5.03 3.34 -8.74
C LEU A 148 -4.29 2.21 -8.01
N SER A 149 -4.96 1.52 -7.09
CA SER A 149 -4.39 0.35 -6.43
C SER A 149 -4.61 -0.91 -7.26
N VAL A 150 -3.53 -1.66 -7.50
CA VAL A 150 -3.51 -2.85 -8.36
C VAL A 150 -2.78 -4.02 -7.71
N HIS A 151 -3.35 -5.21 -7.87
CA HIS A 151 -2.70 -6.50 -7.61
C HIS A 151 -2.43 -7.28 -8.90
N ASP A 152 -3.18 -6.97 -9.97
CA ASP A 152 -3.06 -7.61 -11.26
C ASP A 152 -2.44 -6.62 -12.26
N PRO A 153 -1.25 -6.89 -12.82
CA PRO A 153 -0.57 -5.97 -13.71
C PRO A 153 -1.37 -5.67 -14.99
N ARG A 154 -2.34 -6.52 -15.38
CA ARG A 154 -3.23 -6.25 -16.50
C ARG A 154 -4.02 -4.96 -16.33
N LEU A 155 -4.46 -4.63 -15.10
CA LEU A 155 -5.20 -3.40 -14.86
C LEU A 155 -4.32 -2.16 -15.04
N LEU A 156 -3.05 -2.24 -14.64
CA LEU A 156 -2.07 -1.18 -14.89
C LEU A 156 -1.84 -1.02 -16.40
N HIS A 157 -1.65 -2.12 -17.14
CA HIS A 157 -1.48 -2.05 -18.60
C HIS A 157 -2.68 -1.43 -19.31
N ILE A 158 -3.90 -1.85 -18.97
CA ILE A 158 -5.12 -1.25 -19.52
C ILE A 158 -5.16 0.26 -19.26
N ALA A 159 -4.89 0.67 -18.02
CA ALA A 159 -4.91 2.09 -17.65
C ALA A 159 -3.83 2.92 -18.38
N GLU A 160 -2.64 2.36 -18.62
CA GLU A 160 -1.60 3.04 -19.41
C GLU A 160 -1.93 3.05 -20.92
N ASP A 161 -2.36 1.92 -21.49
CA ASP A 161 -2.67 1.79 -22.92
C ASP A 161 -3.86 2.68 -23.33
N GLU A 162 -4.85 2.82 -22.44
CA GLU A 162 -6.01 3.70 -22.63
C GLU A 162 -5.77 5.13 -22.11
N ALA A 163 -4.56 5.44 -21.64
CA ALA A 163 -4.16 6.75 -21.14
C ALA A 163 -5.10 7.34 -20.07
N TRP A 164 -5.48 6.54 -19.08
CA TRP A 164 -6.33 6.98 -17.96
C TRP A 164 -5.67 8.14 -17.19
N ASP A 165 -6.49 9.11 -16.75
CA ASP A 165 -6.04 10.28 -15.97
C ASP A 165 -5.70 9.89 -14.53
N LEU A 166 -4.48 9.41 -14.33
CA LEU A 166 -3.91 8.95 -13.07
C LEU A 166 -2.65 9.75 -12.73
N ASP A 167 -2.42 10.02 -11.45
CA ASP A 167 -1.17 10.61 -10.96
C ASP A 167 -0.17 9.55 -10.48
N TYR A 168 -0.66 8.44 -9.90
CA TYR A 168 0.18 7.38 -9.36
C TYR A 168 -0.52 6.01 -9.31
N TYR A 169 0.26 4.97 -9.10
CA TYR A 169 -0.24 3.63 -8.79
C TYR A 169 0.11 3.21 -7.36
N MET A 170 -0.70 2.34 -6.76
CA MET A 170 -0.27 1.50 -5.65
C MET A 170 -0.16 0.07 -6.16
N THR A 171 1.04 -0.51 -6.20
CA THR A 171 1.30 -1.78 -6.87
C THR A 171 1.68 -2.86 -5.88
N GLY A 172 0.80 -3.84 -5.69
CA GLY A 172 1.08 -4.99 -4.85
C GLY A 172 1.95 -5.97 -5.61
N LEU A 173 3.11 -6.34 -5.07
CA LEU A 173 4.03 -7.26 -5.76
C LEU A 173 3.44 -8.66 -6.01
N TYR A 174 2.28 -9.00 -5.44
CA TYR A 174 1.69 -10.32 -5.55
C TYR A 174 0.24 -10.23 -6.00
N ASN A 175 -0.12 -11.01 -7.03
CA ASN A 175 -1.49 -11.12 -7.54
C ASN A 175 -2.22 -12.22 -6.77
N LEU A 176 -2.70 -11.91 -5.57
CA LEU A 176 -3.27 -12.91 -4.65
C LEU A 176 -4.44 -13.70 -5.26
N HIS A 177 -5.33 -13.02 -6.00
CA HIS A 177 -6.44 -13.68 -6.69
C HIS A 177 -5.96 -14.54 -7.86
N GLY A 178 -5.01 -14.04 -8.67
CA GLY A 178 -4.40 -14.80 -9.76
C GLY A 178 -3.65 -16.03 -9.25
N GLY A 179 -2.94 -15.92 -8.13
CA GLY A 179 -2.29 -17.03 -7.45
C GLY A 179 -3.28 -18.10 -7.00
N HIS A 180 -4.39 -17.68 -6.38
CA HIS A 180 -5.49 -18.59 -6.01
C HIS A 180 -6.08 -19.30 -7.24
N GLN A 181 -6.35 -18.57 -8.33
CA GLN A 181 -6.89 -19.15 -9.56
C GLN A 181 -5.93 -20.18 -10.17
N LYS A 182 -4.66 -19.81 -10.38
CA LYS A 182 -3.61 -20.69 -10.93
C LYS A 182 -3.45 -21.97 -10.08
N PHE A 183 -3.54 -21.85 -8.75
CA PHE A 183 -3.45 -23.00 -7.86
C PHE A 183 -4.65 -23.94 -8.02
N THR A 184 -5.87 -23.40 -7.99
CA THR A 184 -7.09 -24.20 -8.15
C THR A 184 -7.14 -24.91 -9.50
N GLU A 185 -6.76 -24.23 -10.59
CA GLU A 185 -6.68 -24.81 -11.93
C GLU A 185 -5.65 -25.96 -12.00
N LYS A 186 -4.51 -25.79 -11.32
CA LYS A 186 -3.43 -26.79 -11.33
C LYS A 186 -3.73 -28.04 -10.49
N PHE A 187 -4.35 -27.87 -9.34
CA PHE A 187 -4.51 -28.95 -8.36
C PHE A 187 -5.94 -29.48 -8.22
N GLY A 188 -6.94 -28.81 -8.80
CA GLY A 188 -8.34 -29.22 -8.75
C GLY A 188 -9.04 -28.97 -7.40
N TYR A 189 -8.40 -28.24 -6.49
CA TYR A 189 -8.96 -27.81 -5.21
C TYR A 189 -8.40 -26.45 -4.77
N ALA A 190 -9.16 -25.74 -3.93
CA ALA A 190 -8.78 -24.41 -3.47
C ALA A 190 -7.63 -24.44 -2.43
N PRO A 191 -6.71 -23.47 -2.43
CA PRO A 191 -5.69 -23.34 -1.40
C PRO A 191 -6.29 -22.87 -0.07
N LEU A 192 -5.62 -23.23 1.03
CA LEU A 192 -5.88 -22.61 2.32
C LEU A 192 -5.17 -21.26 2.39
N GLY A 193 -5.92 -20.20 2.12
CA GLY A 193 -5.48 -18.82 2.26
C GLY A 193 -4.78 -18.25 1.02
N GLU A 194 -4.07 -17.14 1.23
CA GLU A 194 -3.45 -16.36 0.17
C GLU A 194 -2.15 -16.98 -0.37
N ILE A 195 -2.00 -16.92 -1.70
CA ILE A 195 -0.80 -17.40 -2.41
C ILE A 195 0.07 -16.22 -2.81
N TYR A 196 1.32 -16.26 -2.38
CA TYR A 196 2.37 -15.28 -2.69
C TYR A 196 3.40 -15.93 -3.63
N ALA A 197 3.04 -16.08 -4.90
CA ALA A 197 3.92 -16.68 -5.92
C ALA A 197 5.09 -15.74 -6.25
N ARG A 198 6.33 -16.26 -6.31
CA ARG A 198 7.53 -15.43 -6.56
C ARG A 198 7.55 -14.85 -7.96
N GLU A 199 6.93 -15.51 -8.91
CA GLU A 199 6.85 -15.08 -10.30
C GLU A 199 5.94 -13.85 -10.46
N ASP A 200 4.98 -13.64 -9.55
CA ASP A 200 4.10 -12.48 -9.59
C ASP A 200 4.87 -11.17 -9.29
N ARG A 201 5.88 -11.20 -8.39
CA ARG A 201 6.67 -10.00 -8.08
C ARG A 201 7.54 -9.57 -9.25
N ASP A 202 8.08 -10.53 -10.00
CA ASP A 202 8.90 -10.23 -11.18
C ASP A 202 8.02 -9.57 -12.27
N THR A 203 6.83 -10.15 -12.50
CA THR A 203 5.84 -9.61 -13.45
C THR A 203 5.38 -8.20 -13.06
N MET A 204 5.11 -7.95 -11.77
CA MET A 204 4.71 -6.63 -11.31
C MET A 204 5.85 -5.61 -11.41
N CYS A 205 7.10 -5.98 -11.11
CA CYS A 205 8.26 -5.12 -11.29
C CYS A 205 8.48 -4.74 -12.77
N GLU A 206 8.23 -5.64 -13.71
CA GLU A 206 8.22 -5.31 -15.14
C GLU A 206 7.14 -4.29 -15.49
N ALA A 207 5.92 -4.44 -14.97
CA ALA A 207 4.84 -3.49 -15.19
C ALA A 207 5.14 -2.10 -14.59
N ILE A 208 5.69 -2.05 -13.37
CA ILE A 208 6.11 -0.81 -12.69
C ILE A 208 7.13 -0.04 -13.54
N ARG A 209 8.10 -0.72 -14.14
CA ARG A 209 9.15 -0.08 -14.95
C ARG A 209 8.67 0.42 -16.32
N ARG A 210 7.50 0.00 -16.79
CA ARG A 210 6.93 0.42 -18.08
C ARG A 210 6.15 1.73 -18.03
N THR A 211 5.65 2.12 -16.86
CA THR A 211 4.96 3.40 -16.68
C THR A 211 5.93 4.46 -16.17
N ASP A 212 5.75 5.71 -16.60
CA ASP A 212 6.49 6.85 -16.05
C ASP A 212 5.89 7.32 -14.70
N LYS A 213 4.64 6.98 -14.40
CA LYS A 213 3.93 7.43 -13.19
C LYS A 213 4.50 6.75 -11.93
N PRO A 214 4.67 7.46 -10.80
CA PRO A 214 5.16 6.85 -9.55
C PRO A 214 4.31 5.64 -9.10
N CYS A 215 4.97 4.61 -8.57
CA CYS A 215 4.31 3.43 -8.02
C CYS A 215 4.64 3.27 -6.52
N ILE A 216 3.62 3.32 -5.65
CA ILE A 216 3.76 2.96 -4.24
C ILE A 216 3.74 1.43 -4.14
N VAL A 217 4.89 0.82 -3.88
CA VAL A 217 5.07 -0.63 -3.96
C VAL A 217 4.83 -1.29 -2.60
N PHE A 218 3.91 -2.25 -2.55
CA PHE A 218 3.51 -2.91 -1.30
C PHE A 218 3.52 -4.43 -1.41
N LYS A 219 3.31 -5.10 -0.27
CA LYS A 219 3.49 -6.56 -0.09
C LYS A 219 4.92 -7.07 -0.30
N VAL A 220 5.94 -6.20 -0.21
CA VAL A 220 7.37 -6.56 -0.34
C VAL A 220 7.76 -7.78 0.49
N LEU A 221 7.26 -7.88 1.73
CA LEU A 221 7.55 -8.99 2.65
C LEU A 221 6.49 -10.11 2.67
N ALA A 222 5.68 -10.22 1.60
CA ALA A 222 4.66 -11.25 1.43
C ALA A 222 3.72 -11.43 2.66
N ALA A 223 3.34 -10.31 3.26
CA ALA A 223 2.58 -10.26 4.53
C ALA A 223 3.18 -11.13 5.65
N GLY A 224 4.49 -11.05 5.85
CA GLY A 224 5.20 -11.74 6.92
C GLY A 224 5.60 -13.18 6.58
N ARG A 225 5.49 -13.63 5.33
CA ARG A 225 5.96 -14.97 4.90
C ARG A 225 7.48 -15.02 4.67
N THR A 226 8.13 -13.87 4.56
CA THR A 226 9.55 -13.74 4.22
C THR A 226 10.32 -12.91 5.27
N ILE A 227 10.03 -13.14 6.54
CA ILE A 227 10.64 -12.43 7.68
C ILE A 227 11.32 -13.39 8.68
N GLY A 228 11.72 -14.58 8.23
CA GLY A 228 12.31 -15.61 9.09
C GLY A 228 13.67 -15.24 9.68
N SER A 229 14.37 -14.26 9.09
CA SER A 229 15.60 -13.69 9.64
C SER A 229 15.84 -12.25 9.14
N PRO A 230 16.72 -11.46 9.78
CA PRO A 230 17.13 -10.15 9.29
C PRO A 230 17.72 -10.17 7.87
N GLU A 231 18.47 -11.22 7.52
CA GLU A 231 19.06 -11.40 6.19
C GLU A 231 17.98 -11.61 5.13
N GLN A 232 16.92 -12.36 5.47
CA GLN A 232 15.78 -12.55 4.57
C GLN A 232 15.05 -11.23 4.33
N ILE A 233 14.79 -10.44 5.39
CA ILE A 233 14.16 -9.11 5.27
C ILE A 233 14.99 -8.20 4.36
N ARG A 234 16.31 -8.17 4.58
CA ARG A 234 17.26 -7.43 3.74
C ARG A 234 17.20 -7.86 2.28
N ALA A 235 17.20 -9.17 2.01
CA ALA A 235 17.15 -9.68 0.65
C ALA A 235 15.87 -9.28 -0.09
N GLU A 236 14.71 -9.33 0.56
CA GLU A 236 13.43 -8.94 -0.04
C GLU A 236 13.32 -7.44 -0.30
N ILE A 237 13.75 -6.61 0.66
CA ILE A 237 13.76 -5.16 0.49
C ILE A 237 14.75 -4.74 -0.59
N LYS A 238 15.96 -5.35 -0.60
CA LYS A 238 16.96 -5.12 -1.64
C LYS A 238 16.42 -5.49 -3.03
N PHE A 239 15.80 -6.66 -3.16
CA PHE A 239 15.16 -7.06 -4.40
C PHE A 239 14.17 -6.00 -4.88
N ALA A 240 13.27 -5.54 -4.02
CA ALA A 240 12.28 -4.52 -4.40
C ALA A 240 12.95 -3.23 -4.87
N ILE A 241 13.92 -2.69 -4.11
CA ILE A 241 14.64 -1.45 -4.46
C ILE A 241 15.33 -1.55 -5.83
N GLU A 242 15.94 -2.69 -6.14
CA GLU A 242 16.71 -2.89 -7.38
C GLU A 242 15.83 -3.10 -8.63
N HIS A 243 14.56 -3.49 -8.45
CA HIS A 243 13.68 -3.87 -9.55
C HIS A 243 12.54 -2.88 -9.81
N ILE A 244 12.40 -1.84 -8.98
CA ILE A 244 11.43 -0.75 -9.14
C ILE A 244 12.17 0.55 -9.53
N LYS A 245 11.44 1.63 -9.83
CA LYS A 245 12.08 2.87 -10.25
C LYS A 245 12.66 3.62 -9.04
N PRO A 246 13.71 4.46 -9.23
CA PRO A 246 14.25 5.28 -8.15
C PRO A 246 13.20 6.17 -7.47
N ILE A 247 12.18 6.62 -8.21
CA ILE A 247 11.07 7.47 -7.74
C ILE A 247 9.95 6.72 -6.99
N ASP A 248 10.00 5.39 -6.90
CA ASP A 248 8.93 4.58 -6.31
C ASP A 248 9.17 4.34 -4.82
N PRO A 249 8.25 4.72 -3.91
CA PRO A 249 8.41 4.40 -2.49
C PRO A 249 7.96 2.96 -2.19
N LEU A 250 8.52 2.38 -1.13
CA LEU A 250 7.99 1.17 -0.52
C LEU A 250 6.93 1.52 0.52
N LEU A 251 5.89 0.70 0.62
CA LEU A 251 4.86 0.77 1.65
C LEU A 251 4.91 -0.50 2.50
N LEU A 252 5.33 -0.36 3.76
CA LEU A 252 5.47 -1.48 4.69
C LEU A 252 4.56 -1.30 5.90
N GLY A 253 3.80 -2.35 6.22
CA GLY A 253 3.14 -2.47 7.51
C GLY A 253 4.15 -2.95 8.56
N MET A 254 4.18 -2.31 9.72
CA MET A 254 5.17 -2.56 10.76
C MET A 254 4.48 -2.77 12.11
N TYR A 255 4.98 -3.72 12.90
CA TYR A 255 4.39 -4.12 14.18
C TYR A 255 5.38 -3.97 15.34
N GLN A 256 5.17 -2.92 16.15
CA GLN A 256 6.13 -2.47 17.17
C GLN A 256 6.19 -3.34 18.45
N GLN A 257 5.36 -4.37 18.60
CA GLN A 257 5.32 -5.17 19.84
C GLN A 257 6.63 -5.90 20.13
N PHE A 258 7.34 -6.32 19.10
CA PHE A 258 8.51 -7.19 19.22
C PHE A 258 9.83 -6.50 18.84
N GLY A 259 9.81 -5.19 18.57
CA GLY A 259 11.00 -4.43 18.17
C GLY A 259 10.66 -3.12 17.47
N ASP A 260 11.67 -2.28 17.25
CA ASP A 260 11.53 -1.00 16.54
C ASP A 260 11.59 -1.22 15.02
N GLN A 261 10.62 -1.98 14.49
CA GLN A 261 10.52 -2.26 13.04
C GLN A 261 10.49 -0.98 12.18
N VAL A 262 9.98 0.14 12.71
CA VAL A 262 9.98 1.45 12.06
C VAL A 262 11.40 1.97 11.88
N GLY A 263 12.18 2.02 12.96
CA GLY A 263 13.59 2.41 12.90
C GLY A 263 14.46 1.44 12.11
N GLU A 264 14.28 0.14 12.32
CA GLU A 264 15.04 -0.92 11.65
C GLU A 264 14.84 -0.89 10.13
N ASN A 265 13.59 -0.83 9.66
CA ASN A 265 13.31 -0.77 8.22
C ASN A 265 13.73 0.56 7.59
N ALA A 266 13.59 1.69 8.29
CA ALA A 266 14.05 2.98 7.79
C ALA A 266 15.59 3.02 7.64
N ALA A 267 16.32 2.48 8.62
CA ALA A 267 17.78 2.38 8.56
C ALA A 267 18.24 1.46 7.41
N LEU A 268 17.61 0.30 7.27
CA LEU A 268 17.91 -0.66 6.21
C LEU A 268 17.67 -0.09 4.80
N ILE A 269 16.54 0.58 4.58
CA ILE A 269 16.25 1.21 3.28
C ILE A 269 17.23 2.34 2.99
N THR A 270 17.59 3.13 4.01
CA THR A 270 18.61 4.17 3.87
C THR A 270 19.94 3.59 3.40
N GLU A 271 20.39 2.51 4.03
CA GLU A 271 21.63 1.82 3.65
C GLU A 271 21.55 1.30 2.20
N LEU A 272 20.49 0.57 1.84
CA LEU A 272 20.33 -0.03 0.51
C LEU A 272 20.26 1.01 -0.61
N CYS A 273 19.62 2.15 -0.38
CA CYS A 273 19.57 3.26 -1.33
C CYS A 273 20.88 4.04 -1.48
N THR A 274 21.85 3.88 -0.57
CA THR A 274 23.19 4.48 -0.73
C THR A 274 24.15 3.58 -1.49
N THR A 275 23.85 2.29 -1.59
CA THR A 275 24.67 1.28 -2.28
C THR A 275 24.23 1.01 -3.73
N THR A 276 23.17 1.67 -4.18
CA THR A 276 22.58 1.55 -5.53
C THR A 276 22.84 2.83 -6.33
#